data_AF-A0A0S4JD50-F1
#
_entry.id   AF-A0A0S4JD50-F1
#
_cell.length_a   1.000
_cell.length_b   1.000
_cell.length_c   1.000
_cell.angle_alpha   90.00
_cell.angle_beta   90.00
_cell.angle_gamma   90.00
#
_symmetry.space_group_name_H-M   'P 1'
#
loop_
_entity.id
_entity.type
_entity.pdbx_description
1 polymer ?
#
loop_
_entity_poly.entity_id
_entity_poly.type
_entity_poly.pdbx_seq_one_letter_code
_entity_poly.pdbx_strand_id
1 'polypeptide(L)'
;MLRRSSLLSFRMSLGKMLVDYKLSSRDHQRAVRVQDARVDPTLETTVVPMHWLEALRSPSKRLPTGYYIEEPVYVAPPGAPPAQPNEKPREPNAIRAGPVVMYITGEQIPLALTVHFVKEDEWGMKTGEDVDLRVGLDAVEQCGLFAEMRPGGLLAKKPLSELKQYGLQCGLAESPLVARPWTKMKHMFIDEIQRGPKLTEFVGHNSRTGTPWRFSQHNRYFRVGIWRETIRRNEMHEGTHAHSSWQKSHQQAVPGVHFLAP
;
A
#
# COMPACT_ATOMS: atom_id res chain seq x y z
N MET A 1 11.91 -19.79 -13.49
CA MET A 1 11.54 -18.89 -14.62
C MET A 1 10.15 -18.31 -14.35
N LEU A 2 10.06 -17.20 -13.63
CA LEU A 2 8.85 -16.38 -13.57
C LEU A 2 9.18 -15.12 -14.37
N ARG A 3 8.54 -14.99 -15.53
CA ARG A 3 8.66 -13.85 -16.43
C ARG A 3 8.35 -12.58 -15.65
N ARG A 4 9.38 -11.83 -15.25
CA ARG A 4 9.27 -10.40 -14.94
C ARG A 4 8.88 -9.71 -16.24
N SER A 5 7.58 -9.64 -16.53
CA SER A 5 7.08 -8.52 -17.31
C SER A 5 7.28 -7.30 -16.43
N SER A 6 8.45 -6.68 -16.51
CA SER A 6 8.56 -5.26 -16.20
C SER A 6 7.71 -4.55 -17.24
N LEU A 7 6.39 -4.57 -17.04
CA LEU A 7 5.55 -3.52 -17.59
C LEU A 7 6.12 -2.27 -16.94
N LEU A 8 6.90 -1.53 -17.72
CA LEU A 8 7.42 -0.24 -17.29
C LEU A 8 6.21 0.54 -16.78
N SER A 9 6.24 0.95 -15.52
CA SER A 9 5.16 1.72 -14.88
C SER A 9 4.92 3.06 -15.59
N PHE A 10 5.91 3.51 -16.36
CA PHE A 10 5.89 4.73 -17.14
C PHE A 10 6.89 4.62 -18.30
N ARG A 11 6.72 5.44 -19.33
CA ARG A 11 7.69 5.62 -20.41
C ARG A 11 8.23 7.05 -20.41
N MET A 12 9.49 7.22 -20.80
CA MET A 12 10.10 8.54 -20.97
C MET A 12 10.13 8.89 -22.45
N SER A 13 9.63 10.07 -22.80
CA SER A 13 9.72 10.61 -24.16
C SER A 13 10.03 12.10 -24.10
N LEU A 14 11.10 12.54 -24.79
CA LEU A 14 11.53 13.95 -24.85
C LEU A 14 11.65 14.61 -23.47
N GLY A 15 12.17 13.88 -22.48
CA GLY A 15 12.31 14.37 -21.10
C GLY A 15 11.01 14.47 -20.30
N LYS A 16 9.90 13.95 -20.82
CA LYS A 16 8.60 13.89 -20.14
C LYS A 16 8.28 12.45 -19.76
N MET A 17 7.72 12.29 -18.57
CA MET A 17 7.18 11.01 -18.10
C MET A 17 5.75 10.86 -18.60
N LEU A 18 5.45 9.70 -19.19
CA LEU A 18 4.14 9.34 -19.71
C LEU A 18 3.66 8.05 -19.03
N VAL A 19 2.40 8.01 -18.65
CA VAL A 19 1.78 6.88 -17.94
C VAL A 19 0.47 6.48 -18.59
N ASP A 20 0.22 5.18 -18.63
CA ASP A 20 -1.08 4.63 -18.98
C ASP A 20 -1.93 4.51 -17.73
N TYR A 21 -3.16 4.99 -17.77
CA TYR A 21 -4.08 4.86 -16.66
C TYR A 21 -5.49 4.45 -17.09
N LYS A 22 -6.27 3.96 -16.12
CA LYS A 22 -7.71 3.70 -16.25
C LYS A 22 -8.45 4.52 -15.20
N LEU A 23 -9.26 5.48 -15.65
CA LEU A 23 -10.22 6.17 -14.80
C LEU A 23 -11.51 5.36 -14.72
N SER A 24 -12.15 5.38 -13.57
CA SER A 24 -13.28 4.54 -13.24
C SER A 24 -14.24 5.26 -12.32
N SER A 25 -15.54 5.04 -12.51
CA SER A 25 -16.55 5.41 -11.52
C SER A 25 -16.24 4.75 -10.17
N ARG A 26 -16.73 5.34 -9.06
CA ARG A 26 -16.51 4.84 -7.69
C ARG A 26 -16.93 3.38 -7.49
N ASP A 27 -17.97 2.95 -8.19
CA ASP A 27 -18.52 1.58 -8.17
C ASP A 27 -17.96 0.67 -9.26
N HIS A 28 -16.98 1.17 -10.04
CA HIS A 28 -16.29 0.46 -11.12
C HIS A 28 -17.16 -0.02 -12.28
N GLN A 29 -18.36 0.53 -12.44
CA GLN A 29 -19.27 0.18 -13.53
C GLN A 29 -18.89 0.83 -14.86
N ARG A 30 -18.33 2.04 -14.82
CA ARG A 30 -17.92 2.79 -16.00
C ARG A 30 -16.45 3.15 -15.93
N ALA A 31 -15.76 3.06 -17.05
CA ALA A 31 -14.34 3.35 -17.08
C ALA A 31 -13.86 3.87 -18.44
N VAL A 32 -12.81 4.68 -18.39
CA VAL A 32 -12.10 5.22 -19.55
C VAL A 32 -10.63 4.86 -19.43
N ARG A 33 -10.04 4.36 -20.50
CA ARG A 33 -8.60 4.08 -20.57
C ARG A 33 -7.91 5.21 -21.29
N VAL A 34 -6.76 5.60 -20.75
CA VAL A 34 -5.91 6.65 -21.30
C VAL A 34 -4.54 6.05 -21.50
N GLN A 35 -4.02 6.25 -22.70
CA GLN A 35 -2.65 5.92 -23.04
C GLN A 35 -1.82 7.19 -22.98
N ASP A 36 -0.59 7.06 -22.51
CA ASP A 36 0.44 8.09 -22.67
C ASP A 36 0.13 9.45 -22.05
N ALA A 37 -0.58 9.46 -20.92
CA ALA A 37 -0.84 10.68 -20.19
C ALA A 37 0.45 11.24 -19.57
N ARG A 38 0.66 12.54 -19.71
CA ARG A 38 1.84 13.21 -19.17
C ARG A 38 1.74 13.37 -17.66
N VAL A 39 2.79 13.02 -16.93
CA VAL A 39 2.90 13.35 -15.51
C VAL A 39 3.43 14.78 -15.37
N ASP A 40 2.62 15.67 -14.79
CA ASP A 40 2.94 17.09 -14.64
C ASP A 40 2.69 17.55 -13.19
N PRO A 41 3.71 17.51 -12.32
CA PRO A 41 3.56 17.86 -10.91
C PRO A 41 3.40 19.37 -10.68
N THR A 42 3.39 20.18 -11.74
CA THR A 42 3.05 21.61 -11.64
C THR A 42 1.55 21.85 -11.59
N LEU A 43 0.73 20.87 -11.96
CA LEU A 43 -0.71 20.90 -11.79
C LEU A 43 -1.06 20.37 -10.41
N GLU A 44 -1.84 21.13 -9.62
CA GLU A 44 -2.29 20.67 -8.30
C GLU A 44 -3.27 19.48 -8.42
N THR A 45 -4.22 19.57 -9.35
CA THR A 45 -5.29 18.58 -9.54
C THR A 45 -5.26 18.05 -10.97
N THR A 46 -5.53 16.75 -11.13
CA THR A 46 -5.64 16.10 -12.44
C THR A 46 -6.81 16.68 -13.24
N VAL A 47 -6.57 16.96 -14.52
CA VAL A 47 -7.54 17.58 -15.43
C VAL A 47 -7.95 16.58 -16.50
N VAL A 48 -9.26 16.48 -16.74
CA VAL A 48 -9.87 15.56 -17.71
C VAL A 48 -10.92 16.28 -18.58
N PRO A 49 -11.25 15.74 -19.77
CA PRO A 49 -12.25 16.35 -20.65
C PRO A 49 -13.65 16.37 -20.04
N MET A 50 -14.39 17.46 -20.23
CA MET A 50 -15.74 17.66 -19.68
C MET A 50 -16.71 16.53 -20.06
N HIS A 51 -16.61 16.01 -21.28
CA HIS A 51 -17.52 14.96 -21.75
C HIS A 51 -17.38 13.64 -20.96
N TRP A 52 -16.30 13.45 -20.18
CA TRP A 52 -16.15 12.29 -19.31
C TRP A 52 -16.97 12.36 -18.03
N LEU A 53 -17.49 13.53 -17.64
CA LEU A 53 -18.28 13.69 -16.43
C LEU A 53 -19.50 12.76 -16.46
N GLU A 54 -20.27 12.78 -17.56
CA GLU A 54 -21.42 11.90 -17.76
C GLU A 54 -21.02 10.47 -18.12
N ALA A 55 -19.89 10.29 -18.83
CA ALA A 55 -19.38 8.97 -19.18
C ALA A 55 -18.97 8.16 -17.93
N LEU A 56 -18.47 8.81 -16.89
CA LEU A 56 -18.07 8.19 -15.63
C LEU A 56 -19.18 8.24 -14.55
N ARG A 57 -20.27 8.97 -14.78
CA ARG A 57 -21.40 9.05 -13.83
C ARG A 57 -22.09 7.69 -13.72
N SER A 58 -22.07 7.10 -12.52
CA SER A 58 -22.76 5.84 -12.22
C SER A 58 -23.57 5.97 -10.93
N PRO A 59 -24.89 6.26 -11.03
CA PRO A 59 -25.79 6.29 -9.89
C PRO A 59 -25.80 4.95 -9.13
N SER A 60 -25.54 5.00 -7.83
CA SER A 60 -25.49 3.82 -6.97
C SER A 60 -26.30 4.05 -5.68
N LYS A 61 -26.57 2.98 -4.93
CA LYS A 61 -27.32 3.08 -3.66
C LYS A 61 -26.71 4.06 -2.65
N ARG A 62 -25.37 4.23 -2.67
CA ARG A 62 -24.65 5.14 -1.77
C ARG A 62 -24.44 6.54 -2.37
N LEU A 63 -24.49 6.68 -3.69
CA LEU A 63 -24.37 7.96 -4.40
C LEU A 63 -25.45 8.02 -5.49
N PRO A 64 -26.67 8.48 -5.15
CA PRO A 64 -27.80 8.52 -6.09
C PRO A 64 -27.55 9.41 -7.30
N THR A 65 -26.77 10.48 -7.15
CA THR A 65 -26.39 11.43 -8.21
C THR A 65 -25.18 10.97 -9.04
N GLY A 66 -24.49 9.91 -8.61
CA GLY A 66 -23.26 9.38 -9.22
C GLY A 66 -21.97 9.88 -8.56
N TYR A 67 -21.89 11.17 -8.23
CA TYR A 67 -20.75 11.79 -7.54
C TYR A 67 -21.12 12.23 -6.12
N TYR A 68 -20.13 12.32 -5.24
CA TYR A 68 -20.29 12.88 -3.90
C TYR A 68 -20.14 14.40 -3.90
N ILE A 69 -19.16 14.90 -4.67
CA ILE A 69 -18.91 16.33 -4.89
C ILE A 69 -19.09 16.59 -6.38
N GLU A 70 -19.79 17.66 -6.71
CA GLU A 70 -19.98 18.17 -8.06
C GLU A 70 -20.21 19.69 -7.97
N GLU A 71 -19.14 20.47 -8.19
CA GLU A 71 -19.15 21.92 -7.97
C GLU A 71 -18.55 22.66 -9.18
N PRO A 72 -19.16 23.77 -9.64
CA PRO A 72 -18.57 24.61 -10.67
C PRO A 72 -17.35 25.35 -10.10
N VAL A 73 -16.21 25.28 -10.79
CA VAL A 73 -14.95 25.92 -10.38
C VAL A 73 -14.28 26.62 -11.57
N TYR A 74 -13.41 27.57 -11.26
CA TYR A 74 -12.52 28.17 -12.25
C TYR A 74 -11.15 27.47 -12.23
N VAL A 75 -10.69 27.01 -13.39
CA VAL A 75 -9.39 26.37 -13.60
C VAL A 75 -8.64 27.18 -14.66
N ALA A 76 -7.50 27.75 -14.26
CA ALA A 76 -6.69 28.59 -15.13
C ALA A 76 -6.00 27.76 -16.23
N PRO A 77 -6.14 28.11 -17.52
CA PRO A 77 -5.49 27.40 -18.62
C PRO A 77 -3.96 27.31 -18.46
N PRO A 78 -3.32 26.28 -19.04
CA PRO A 78 -1.87 26.12 -18.95
C PRO A 78 -1.16 27.34 -19.58
N GLY A 79 -0.35 28.04 -18.78
CA GLY A 79 0.38 29.24 -19.20
C GLY A 79 -0.32 30.58 -18.90
N ALA A 80 -1.51 30.57 -18.29
CA ALA A 80 -2.15 31.78 -17.81
C ALA A 80 -1.36 32.39 -16.61
N PRO A 81 -1.21 33.73 -16.54
CA PRO A 81 -0.56 34.38 -15.41
C PRO A 81 -1.34 34.12 -14.11
N PRO A 82 -0.65 34.01 -12.96
CA PRO A 82 -1.30 33.81 -11.66
C PRO A 82 -2.28 34.96 -11.40
N ALA A 83 -3.47 34.63 -10.90
CA ALA A 83 -4.51 35.61 -10.63
C ALA A 83 -4.00 36.66 -9.63
N GLN A 84 -4.13 37.93 -10.01
CA GLN A 84 -3.81 39.03 -9.10
C GLN A 84 -4.90 39.14 -8.02
N PRO A 85 -4.54 39.49 -6.76
CA PRO A 85 -5.47 39.44 -5.62
C PRO A 85 -6.69 40.39 -5.70
N ASN A 86 -6.75 41.28 -6.71
CA ASN A 86 -7.83 42.24 -6.90
C ASN A 86 -8.67 42.01 -8.18
N GLU A 87 -8.54 40.86 -8.85
CA GLU A 87 -9.39 40.54 -10.00
C GLU A 87 -10.80 40.12 -9.58
N LYS A 88 -11.81 40.55 -10.36
CA LYS A 88 -13.19 40.09 -10.20
C LYS A 88 -13.25 38.56 -10.27
N PRO A 89 -14.19 37.91 -9.55
CA PRO A 89 -14.37 36.47 -9.62
C PRO A 89 -14.56 36.05 -11.08
N ARG A 90 -13.64 35.22 -11.57
CA ARG A 90 -13.65 34.71 -12.94
C ARG A 90 -14.83 33.74 -13.08
N GLU A 91 -15.51 33.77 -14.23
CA GLU A 91 -16.66 32.89 -14.48
C GLU A 91 -16.22 31.41 -14.43
N PRO A 92 -17.01 30.52 -13.82
CA PRO A 92 -16.65 29.11 -13.70
C PRO A 92 -16.61 28.46 -15.08
N ASN A 93 -15.50 27.76 -15.33
CA ASN A 93 -15.17 27.21 -16.64
C ASN A 93 -14.95 25.67 -16.58
N ALA A 94 -15.01 25.09 -15.39
CA ALA A 94 -14.85 23.66 -15.15
C ALA A 94 -15.81 23.13 -14.07
N ILE A 95 -15.91 21.81 -13.96
CA ILE A 95 -16.64 21.12 -12.89
C ILE A 95 -15.63 20.28 -12.08
N ARG A 96 -15.59 20.51 -10.77
CA ARG A 96 -14.85 19.66 -9.84
C ARG A 96 -15.76 18.54 -9.39
N ALA A 97 -15.42 17.30 -9.72
CA ALA A 97 -16.25 16.16 -9.32
C ALA A 97 -15.44 14.94 -8.85
N GLY A 98 -16.02 14.21 -7.90
CA GLY A 98 -15.41 13.03 -7.28
C GLY A 98 -16.31 12.30 -6.29
N PRO A 99 -15.88 11.14 -5.77
CA PRO A 99 -14.60 10.49 -6.06
C PRO A 99 -14.63 9.69 -7.37
N VAL A 100 -13.58 9.83 -8.18
CA VAL A 100 -13.28 9.00 -9.36
C VAL A 100 -12.05 8.17 -9.02
N VAL A 101 -12.06 6.89 -9.39
CA VAL A 101 -10.93 5.99 -9.11
C VAL A 101 -10.00 5.94 -10.31
N MET A 102 -8.71 6.18 -10.10
CA MET A 102 -7.66 6.05 -11.11
C MET A 102 -6.77 4.85 -10.79
N TYR A 103 -6.51 4.03 -11.81
CA TYR A 103 -5.51 2.96 -11.78
C TYR A 103 -4.39 3.32 -12.74
N ILE A 104 -3.22 3.65 -12.21
CA ILE A 104 -2.01 3.88 -13.01
C ILE A 104 -1.32 2.53 -13.24
N THR A 105 -0.88 2.28 -14.47
CA THR A 105 -0.18 1.05 -14.82
C THR A 105 1.12 0.93 -14.03
N GLY A 106 1.34 -0.22 -13.38
CA GLY A 106 2.52 -0.45 -12.54
C GLY A 106 2.36 -0.02 -11.08
N GLU A 107 1.29 0.70 -10.74
CA GLU A 107 0.93 0.99 -9.34
C GLU A 107 -0.03 -0.08 -8.80
N GLN A 108 0.13 -0.42 -7.52
CA GLN A 108 -0.72 -1.42 -6.85
C GLN A 108 -1.95 -0.82 -6.17
N ILE A 109 -1.86 0.47 -5.80
CA ILE A 109 -2.87 1.15 -4.99
C ILE A 109 -3.76 1.98 -5.93
N PRO A 110 -5.10 1.79 -5.91
CA PRO A 110 -6.01 2.68 -6.63
C PRO A 110 -6.01 4.07 -6.00
N LEU A 111 -6.02 5.09 -6.84
CA LEU A 111 -6.02 6.49 -6.42
C LEU A 111 -7.47 7.00 -6.43
N ALA A 112 -7.89 7.65 -5.36
CA ALA A 112 -9.22 8.27 -5.28
C ALA A 112 -9.07 9.78 -5.50
N LEU A 113 -9.57 10.26 -6.62
CA LEU A 113 -9.35 11.62 -7.09
C LEU A 113 -10.66 12.41 -7.12
N THR A 114 -10.52 13.71 -6.88
CA THR A 114 -11.54 14.71 -7.21
C THR A 114 -10.95 15.55 -8.34
N VAL A 115 -11.32 15.22 -9.57
CA VAL A 115 -10.69 15.76 -10.78
C VAL A 115 -11.42 17.00 -11.28
N HIS A 116 -10.73 17.80 -12.10
CA HIS A 116 -11.35 18.91 -12.83
C HIS A 116 -11.76 18.46 -14.23
N PHE A 117 -13.07 18.47 -14.48
CA PHE A 117 -13.67 18.28 -15.79
C PHE A 117 -13.72 19.63 -16.51
N VAL A 118 -12.93 19.81 -17.57
CA VAL A 118 -12.74 21.10 -18.26
C VAL A 118 -13.20 20.99 -19.72
N LYS A 119 -13.78 22.06 -20.27
CA LYS A 119 -14.15 22.09 -21.70
C LYS A 119 -12.91 22.01 -22.58
N GLU A 120 -13.02 21.26 -23.68
CA GLU A 120 -11.89 20.99 -24.60
C GLU A 120 -11.25 22.27 -25.15
N ASP A 121 -12.07 23.26 -25.50
CA ASP A 121 -11.63 24.54 -26.08
C ASP A 121 -10.80 25.39 -25.11
N GLU A 122 -11.03 25.26 -23.79
CA GLU A 122 -10.42 26.13 -22.78
C GLU A 122 -9.04 25.63 -22.33
N TRP A 123 -8.82 24.32 -22.39
CA TRP A 123 -7.55 23.70 -22.01
C TRP A 123 -6.65 23.38 -23.20
N GLY A 124 -7.12 23.66 -24.42
CA GLY A 124 -6.40 23.32 -25.65
C GLY A 124 -6.37 21.82 -25.96
N MET A 125 -7.33 21.05 -25.41
CA MET A 125 -7.51 19.64 -25.71
C MET A 125 -8.22 19.51 -27.07
N LYS A 126 -7.53 19.84 -28.16
CA LYS A 126 -8.11 19.69 -29.51
C LYS A 126 -8.33 18.21 -29.81
N THR A 127 -9.52 17.91 -30.31
CA THR A 127 -9.91 16.60 -30.82
C THR A 127 -9.03 16.25 -32.04
N GLY A 128 -8.13 15.27 -31.87
CA GLY A 128 -7.10 14.83 -32.82
C GLY A 128 -6.33 13.61 -32.28
N GLU A 129 -5.22 13.21 -32.91
CA GLU A 129 -4.51 11.97 -32.56
C GLU A 129 -3.87 11.96 -31.15
N ASP A 130 -3.62 13.12 -30.54
CA ASP A 130 -3.01 13.22 -29.20
C ASP A 130 -3.78 14.21 -28.29
N VAL A 131 -4.62 13.70 -27.38
CA VAL A 131 -5.22 14.50 -26.30
C VAL A 131 -4.14 14.72 -25.23
N ASP A 132 -3.73 15.97 -24.96
CA ASP A 132 -2.74 16.31 -23.92
C ASP A 132 -3.33 16.16 -22.51
N LEU A 133 -3.58 14.91 -22.11
CA LEU A 133 -4.05 14.54 -20.79
C LEU A 133 -2.89 14.53 -19.80
N ARG A 134 -3.10 15.17 -18.65
CA ARG A 134 -2.07 15.34 -17.64
C ARG A 134 -2.51 14.84 -16.29
N VAL A 135 -1.62 14.10 -15.65
CA VAL A 135 -1.74 13.62 -14.26
C VAL A 135 -1.10 14.66 -13.35
N GLY A 136 -1.90 15.20 -12.43
CA GLY A 136 -1.48 16.24 -11.48
C GLY A 136 -0.84 15.69 -10.22
N LEU A 137 -0.49 16.60 -9.33
CA LEU A 137 0.12 16.32 -8.04
C LEU A 137 -0.80 15.48 -7.14
N ASP A 138 -2.12 15.71 -7.20
CA ASP A 138 -3.16 14.95 -6.50
C ASP A 138 -3.02 13.42 -6.66
N ALA A 139 -2.69 12.97 -7.86
CA ALA A 139 -2.47 11.57 -8.16
C ALA A 139 -1.03 11.14 -7.84
N VAL A 140 -0.04 11.99 -8.11
CA VAL A 140 1.38 11.71 -7.83
C VAL A 140 1.61 11.47 -6.33
N GLU A 141 1.00 12.26 -5.44
CA GLU A 141 1.13 12.14 -3.99
C GLU A 141 0.61 10.81 -3.42
N GLN A 142 -0.32 10.17 -4.14
CA GLN A 142 -0.98 8.93 -3.70
C GLN A 142 -0.28 7.65 -4.21
N CYS A 143 0.77 7.77 -5.03
CA CYS A 143 1.40 6.62 -5.68
C CYS A 143 2.93 6.60 -5.57
N GLY A 144 3.55 5.53 -6.10
CA GLY A 144 5.01 5.38 -6.16
C GLY A 144 5.72 6.51 -6.91
N LEU A 145 5.04 7.19 -7.85
CA LEU A 145 5.57 8.36 -8.56
C LEU A 145 5.96 9.51 -7.63
N PHE A 146 5.42 9.56 -6.41
CA PHE A 146 5.89 10.52 -5.40
C PHE A 146 7.39 10.39 -5.09
N ALA A 147 7.95 9.19 -5.19
CA ALA A 147 9.38 8.99 -5.00
C ALA A 147 10.21 9.69 -6.09
N GLU A 148 9.67 9.82 -7.31
CA GLU A 148 10.32 10.47 -8.46
C GLU A 148 10.37 12.00 -8.34
N MET A 149 9.62 12.58 -7.40
CA MET A 149 9.66 14.01 -7.05
C MET A 149 10.84 14.36 -6.13
N ARG A 150 11.44 13.36 -5.47
CA ARG A 150 12.56 13.57 -4.53
C ARG A 150 13.87 13.85 -5.27
N PRO A 151 14.85 14.54 -4.66
CA PRO A 151 16.10 14.89 -5.34
C PRO A 151 16.75 13.68 -6.05
N GLY A 152 16.98 13.84 -7.36
CA GLY A 152 17.51 12.78 -8.23
C GLY A 152 16.49 11.88 -8.91
N GLY A 153 15.22 11.98 -8.58
CA GLY A 153 14.13 11.33 -9.32
C GLY A 153 13.88 12.00 -10.68
N LEU A 154 13.11 11.33 -11.54
CA LEU A 154 12.88 11.78 -12.92
C LEU A 154 11.97 13.01 -13.03
N LEU A 155 11.15 13.27 -12.02
CA LEU A 155 10.27 14.44 -11.94
C LEU A 155 10.87 15.57 -11.09
N ALA A 156 12.01 15.31 -10.46
CA ALA A 156 12.64 16.22 -9.52
C ALA A 156 13.29 17.40 -10.24
N LYS A 157 12.99 18.62 -9.78
CA LYS A 157 13.71 19.81 -10.21
C LYS A 157 15.09 19.94 -9.54
N LYS A 158 15.29 19.23 -8.42
CA LYS A 158 16.46 19.38 -7.58
C LYS A 158 17.51 18.29 -7.87
N PRO A 159 18.80 18.65 -7.99
CA PRO A 159 19.85 17.70 -8.29
C PRO A 159 20.20 16.82 -7.07
N LEU A 160 20.79 15.65 -7.33
CA LEU A 160 21.31 14.73 -6.30
C LEU A 160 22.36 15.37 -5.39
N SER A 161 23.03 16.43 -5.83
CA SER A 161 24.04 17.14 -5.03
C SER A 161 23.50 17.74 -3.74
N GLU A 162 22.19 18.02 -3.66
CA GLU A 162 21.53 18.53 -2.44
C GLU A 162 21.63 17.53 -1.28
N LEU A 163 21.73 16.22 -1.55
CA LEU A 163 21.92 15.19 -0.52
C LEU A 163 23.18 15.40 0.31
N LYS A 164 24.22 16.01 -0.25
CA LYS A 164 25.44 16.36 0.50
C LYS A 164 25.18 17.43 1.55
N GLN A 165 24.29 18.39 1.27
CA GLN A 165 23.88 19.41 2.24
C GLN A 165 23.11 18.79 3.41
N TYR A 166 22.36 17.70 3.14
CA TYR A 166 21.70 16.90 4.17
C TYR A 166 22.64 15.92 4.91
N GLY A 167 23.95 15.93 4.62
CA GLY A 167 24.93 15.13 5.33
C GLY A 167 25.31 13.80 4.67
N LEU A 168 24.98 13.57 3.39
CA LEU A 168 25.51 12.43 2.65
C LEU A 168 27.02 12.56 2.46
N GLN A 169 27.80 11.71 3.14
CA GLN A 169 29.26 11.73 3.12
C GLN A 169 29.88 10.64 2.22
N CYS A 170 29.32 9.43 2.25
CA CYS A 170 29.83 8.26 1.54
C CYS A 170 28.68 7.45 0.91
N GLY A 171 29.01 6.42 0.13
CA GLY A 171 28.04 5.54 -0.49
C GLY A 171 27.27 4.66 0.51
N LEU A 172 26.31 3.89 0.00
CA LEU A 172 25.47 3.01 0.82
C LEU A 172 26.32 1.96 1.57
N ALA A 173 26.35 2.05 2.91
CA ALA A 173 27.08 1.16 3.79
C ALA A 173 28.55 0.94 3.36
N GLU A 174 29.19 2.02 2.90
CA GLU A 174 30.60 2.02 2.50
C GLU A 174 31.53 1.95 3.72
N SER A 175 31.19 2.70 4.78
CA SER A 175 31.91 2.64 6.04
C SER A 175 31.77 1.27 6.70
N PRO A 176 32.87 0.64 7.16
CA PRO A 176 32.82 -0.64 7.85
C PRO A 176 32.10 -0.56 9.21
N LEU A 177 31.84 0.65 9.71
CA LEU A 177 31.12 0.88 10.97
C LEU A 177 29.61 0.64 10.83
N VAL A 178 29.06 0.71 9.61
CA VAL A 178 27.63 0.52 9.36
C VAL A 178 27.37 -0.89 8.85
N ALA A 179 26.44 -1.59 9.50
CA ALA A 179 26.05 -2.94 9.08
C ALA A 179 25.52 -2.94 7.63
N ARG A 180 25.96 -3.91 6.83
CA ARG A 180 25.59 -4.00 5.42
C ARG A 180 24.11 -4.38 5.27
N PRO A 181 23.36 -3.74 4.35
CA PRO A 181 21.90 -3.81 4.34
C PRO A 181 21.34 -5.22 4.13
N TRP A 182 22.02 -6.07 3.35
CA TRP A 182 21.58 -7.45 3.08
C TRP A 182 21.72 -8.37 4.29
N THR A 183 22.36 -7.94 5.38
CA THR A 183 22.47 -8.73 6.61
C THR A 183 21.34 -8.44 7.61
N LYS A 184 20.45 -7.48 7.30
CA LYS A 184 19.34 -7.06 8.18
C LYS A 184 18.40 -8.21 8.54
N MET A 185 18.10 -9.09 7.59
CA MET A 185 17.27 -10.28 7.81
C MET A 185 18.05 -11.51 7.36
N LYS A 186 18.59 -12.26 8.32
CA LYS A 186 19.42 -13.46 8.04
C LYS A 186 18.60 -14.71 7.80
N HIS A 187 17.52 -14.87 8.56
CA HIS A 187 16.65 -16.04 8.49
C HIS A 187 15.21 -15.59 8.27
N MET A 188 14.52 -16.34 7.41
CA MET A 188 13.09 -16.23 7.22
C MET A 188 12.45 -17.50 7.80
N PHE A 189 11.57 -17.34 8.78
CA PHE A 189 10.93 -18.47 9.43
C PHE A 189 9.61 -18.81 8.71
N ILE A 190 9.60 -19.92 7.97
CA ILE A 190 8.43 -20.41 7.24
C ILE A 190 8.18 -21.85 7.69
N ASP A 191 7.19 -22.04 8.57
CA ASP A 191 6.93 -23.32 9.26
C ASP A 191 6.70 -24.50 8.30
N GLU A 192 6.05 -24.28 7.15
CA GLU A 192 5.83 -25.32 6.16
C GLU A 192 7.13 -25.80 5.50
N ILE A 193 8.11 -24.91 5.33
CA ILE A 193 9.40 -25.23 4.72
C ILE A 193 10.34 -25.86 5.75
N GLN A 194 10.25 -25.46 7.02
CA GLN A 194 11.14 -25.95 8.06
C GLN A 194 10.37 -26.32 9.33
N ARG A 195 10.62 -27.54 9.83
CA ARG A 195 10.13 -28.08 11.12
C ARG A 195 8.61 -28.31 11.20
N GLY A 196 7.79 -27.83 10.27
CA GLY A 196 6.34 -28.05 10.28
C GLY A 196 5.60 -27.12 11.25
N PRO A 197 4.26 -27.23 11.36
CA PRO A 197 3.46 -26.35 12.21
C PRO A 197 3.73 -26.56 13.70
N LYS A 198 3.45 -25.51 14.48
CA LYS A 198 3.50 -25.54 15.94
C LYS A 198 2.23 -26.21 16.50
N LEU A 199 2.40 -26.95 17.58
CA LEU A 199 1.28 -27.44 18.39
C LEU A 199 0.67 -26.26 19.15
N THR A 200 -0.59 -25.95 18.86
CA THR A 200 -1.32 -24.83 19.48
C THR A 200 -2.34 -25.34 20.49
N GLU A 201 -2.11 -25.04 21.76
CA GLU A 201 -3.03 -25.32 22.86
C GLU A 201 -3.47 -24.01 23.51
N PHE A 202 -4.49 -24.08 24.37
CA PHE A 202 -4.88 -22.93 25.18
C PHE A 202 -5.46 -23.36 26.53
N VAL A 203 -5.22 -22.54 27.55
CA VAL A 203 -5.82 -22.63 28.87
C VAL A 203 -6.57 -21.32 29.12
N GLY A 204 -7.90 -21.38 29.14
CA GLY A 204 -8.80 -20.24 29.25
C GLY A 204 -10.12 -20.52 28.54
N HIS A 205 -10.92 -19.48 28.32
CA HIS A 205 -12.26 -19.65 27.73
C HIS A 205 -12.22 -20.05 26.24
N ASN A 206 -11.27 -19.52 25.46
CA ASN A 206 -11.09 -19.87 24.06
C ASN A 206 -9.65 -19.66 23.62
N SER A 207 -9.32 -20.05 22.38
CA SER A 207 -7.96 -19.92 21.83
C SER A 207 -7.45 -18.50 21.67
N ARG A 208 -8.33 -17.49 21.66
CA ARG A 208 -7.97 -16.07 21.52
C ARG A 208 -7.77 -15.38 22.88
N THR A 209 -8.49 -15.82 23.91
CA THR A 209 -8.47 -15.21 25.25
C THR A 209 -7.64 -16.00 26.26
N GLY A 210 -7.39 -17.28 25.99
CA GLY A 210 -6.56 -18.14 26.82
C GLY A 210 -5.07 -17.92 26.60
N THR A 211 -4.27 -18.46 27.52
CA THR A 211 -2.81 -18.52 27.37
C THR A 211 -2.42 -19.82 26.68
N PRO A 212 -1.40 -19.84 25.81
CA PRO A 212 -0.87 -21.08 25.25
C PRO A 212 -0.10 -21.92 26.29
N TRP A 213 0.24 -21.32 27.44
CA TRP A 213 0.97 -22.00 28.50
C TRP A 213 0.05 -22.85 29.37
N ARG A 214 0.42 -24.11 29.57
CA ARG A 214 -0.08 -24.92 30.68
C ARG A 214 0.50 -24.42 32.01
N PHE A 215 -0.12 -24.83 33.12
CA PHE A 215 0.45 -24.58 34.45
C PHE A 215 1.66 -25.48 34.72
N SER A 216 2.66 -24.96 35.42
CA SER A 216 3.91 -25.69 35.72
C SER A 216 3.76 -26.72 36.83
N GLN A 217 4.80 -27.56 37.01
CA GLN A 217 4.90 -28.59 38.05
C GLN A 217 4.76 -28.07 39.49
N HIS A 218 4.89 -26.76 39.71
CA HIS A 218 4.81 -26.16 41.03
C HIS A 218 3.37 -26.00 41.55
N ASN A 219 2.36 -26.19 40.68
CA ASN A 219 0.96 -26.16 41.05
C ASN A 219 0.64 -27.17 42.16
N ARG A 220 -0.07 -26.73 43.20
CA ARG A 220 -0.45 -27.53 44.37
C ARG A 220 -1.07 -28.88 43.99
N TYR A 221 -1.92 -28.91 42.96
CA TYR A 221 -2.67 -30.09 42.56
C TYR A 221 -1.86 -31.13 41.78
N PHE A 222 -0.69 -30.74 41.25
CA PHE A 222 0.12 -31.64 40.42
C PHE A 222 1.19 -32.39 41.20
N ARG A 223 1.67 -31.84 42.34
CA ARG A 223 2.84 -32.37 43.07
C ARG A 223 2.71 -33.83 43.50
N VAL A 224 1.54 -34.24 44.00
CA VAL A 224 1.30 -35.63 44.45
C VAL A 224 1.32 -36.60 43.26
N GLY A 225 0.72 -36.19 42.12
CA GLY A 225 0.73 -36.98 40.90
C GLY A 225 2.13 -37.14 40.32
N ILE A 226 2.85 -36.03 40.16
CA ILE A 226 4.25 -35.99 39.70
C ILE A 226 5.15 -36.86 40.59
N TRP A 227 4.97 -36.78 41.91
CA TRP A 227 5.71 -37.63 42.85
C TRP A 227 5.49 -39.13 42.59
N ARG A 228 4.22 -39.57 42.48
CA ARG A 228 3.88 -40.97 42.19
C ARG A 228 4.47 -41.41 40.85
N GLU A 229 4.37 -40.55 39.85
CA GLU A 229 4.89 -40.78 38.50
C GLU A 229 6.43 -40.88 38.46
N THR A 230 7.12 -40.19 39.38
CA THR A 230 8.57 -40.27 39.53
C THR A 230 9.00 -41.59 40.21
N ILE A 231 8.31 -41.99 41.28
CA ILE A 231 8.68 -43.18 42.08
C ILE A 231 8.35 -44.48 41.35
N ARG A 232 7.15 -44.59 40.77
CA ARG A 232 6.68 -45.79 40.05
C ARG A 232 6.58 -45.48 38.56
N ARG A 233 7.73 -45.18 37.95
CA ARG A 233 7.81 -44.64 36.58
C ARG A 233 7.16 -45.51 35.50
N ASN A 234 7.14 -46.84 35.68
CA ASN A 234 6.64 -47.75 34.65
C ASN A 234 5.12 -47.94 34.70
N GLU A 235 4.48 -47.58 35.82
CA GLU A 235 3.03 -47.65 35.98
C GLU A 235 2.34 -46.38 35.44
N MET A 236 1.08 -46.54 35.05
CA MET A 236 0.19 -45.42 34.76
C MET A 236 -0.39 -44.88 36.07
N HIS A 237 -0.38 -43.55 36.26
CA HIS A 237 -0.87 -42.90 37.48
C HIS A 237 -2.05 -42.00 37.16
N GLU A 238 -3.08 -42.07 38.00
CA GLU A 238 -4.22 -41.15 37.94
C GLU A 238 -3.90 -39.77 38.52
N GLY A 239 -4.55 -38.72 38.01
CA GLY A 239 -4.56 -37.38 38.59
C GLY A 239 -4.44 -36.25 37.56
N THR A 240 -4.59 -35.00 38.01
CA THR A 240 -4.58 -33.81 37.13
C THR A 240 -3.19 -33.39 36.66
N HIS A 241 -2.12 -34.00 37.16
CA HIS A 241 -0.73 -33.72 36.79
C HIS A 241 -0.43 -33.88 35.29
N ALA A 242 -1.22 -34.68 34.57
CA ALA A 242 -1.14 -34.80 33.10
C ALA A 242 -1.44 -33.50 32.35
N HIS A 243 -2.16 -32.56 32.98
CA HIS A 243 -2.43 -31.22 32.42
C HIS A 243 -1.32 -30.20 32.71
N SER A 244 -0.27 -30.61 33.43
CA SER A 244 0.87 -29.74 33.67
C SER A 244 1.74 -29.62 32.40
N SER A 245 2.63 -28.61 32.37
CA SER A 245 3.64 -28.52 31.31
C SER A 245 4.72 -29.60 31.43
N TRP A 246 4.85 -30.22 32.61
CA TRP A 246 5.80 -31.29 32.90
C TRP A 246 5.16 -32.67 32.71
N GLN A 247 5.90 -33.60 32.12
CA GLN A 247 5.48 -35.00 31.99
C GLN A 247 6.69 -35.94 31.87
N LYS A 248 6.43 -37.24 32.06
CA LYS A 248 7.44 -38.31 32.04
C LYS A 248 8.19 -38.45 30.70
N SER A 249 7.56 -38.11 29.58
CA SER A 249 8.19 -38.16 28.25
C SER A 249 9.27 -37.09 28.11
N HIS A 250 10.25 -37.31 27.23
CA HIS A 250 11.31 -36.31 26.98
C HIS A 250 10.75 -35.03 26.34
N GLN A 251 9.73 -35.16 25.51
CA GLN A 251 9.03 -34.04 24.89
C GLN A 251 8.07 -33.39 25.90
N GLN A 252 8.41 -32.19 26.37
CA GLN A 252 7.58 -31.42 27.31
C GLN A 252 6.44 -30.67 26.59
N ALA A 253 5.37 -30.37 27.32
CA ALA A 253 4.20 -29.64 26.82
C ALA A 253 4.38 -28.13 27.04
N VAL A 254 5.14 -27.50 26.14
CA VAL A 254 5.39 -26.05 26.12
C VAL A 254 4.95 -25.46 24.77
N PRO A 255 4.63 -24.16 24.69
CA PRO A 255 4.26 -23.53 23.43
C PRO A 255 5.38 -23.61 22.38
N GLY A 256 5.00 -23.69 21.11
CA GLY A 256 5.94 -23.65 19.98
C GLY A 256 6.63 -24.99 19.68
N VAL A 257 6.15 -26.09 20.24
CA VAL A 257 6.61 -27.44 19.88
C VAL A 257 6.20 -27.75 18.44
N HIS A 258 7.16 -28.16 17.62
CA HIS A 258 6.95 -28.58 16.24
C HIS A 258 6.65 -30.08 16.20
N PHE A 259 5.38 -30.44 16.31
CA PHE A 259 4.95 -31.83 16.50
C PHE A 259 4.96 -32.68 15.21
N LEU A 260 5.08 -32.03 14.04
CA LEU A 260 5.26 -32.69 12.73
C LEU A 260 6.71 -32.62 12.23
N ALA A 261 7.65 -32.18 13.07
CA ALA A 261 9.06 -32.25 12.71
C ALA A 261 9.50 -33.72 12.54
N PRO A 262 10.35 -34.05 11.54
CA PRO A 262 10.92 -35.39 11.36
C PRO A 262 11.72 -35.89 12.57
#